data_AF-A0A848MUN8-F1
#
_entry.id   AF-A0A848MUN8-F1
#
_cell.length_a   1.000
_cell.length_b   1.000
_cell.length_c   1.000
_cell.angle_alpha   90.00
_cell.angle_beta   90.00
_cell.angle_gamma   90.00
#
_symmetry.space_group_name_H-M   'P 1'
#
loop_
_entity.id
_entity.type
_entity.pdbx_description
1 polymer ?
#
loop_
_entity_poly.entity_id
_entity_poly.type
_entity_poly.pdbx_seq_one_letter_code
_entity_poly.pdbx_strand_id
1 'polypeptide(L)' 'MEKDKSLIIWNKDGSTMKFEKVTNFRDEWQKEQISFEYFGVSTQVRRKAVFYTNNIAGYALEQEEA' A
#
# COMPACT_ATOMS: atom_id res chain seq x y z
N MET A 1 -9.87 -13.03 12.32
CA MET A 1 -8.53 -12.45 12.08
C MET A 1 -8.62 -11.78 10.72
N GLU A 2 -8.35 -10.49 10.62
CA GLU A 2 -8.33 -9.82 9.31
C GLU A 2 -7.22 -10.48 8.48
N LYS A 3 -7.55 -10.93 7.27
CA LYS A 3 -6.59 -11.62 6.41
C LYS A 3 -5.50 -10.62 5.99
N ASP A 4 -4.24 -11.05 6.07
CA ASP A 4 -3.12 -10.26 5.54
C ASP A 4 -3.36 -9.97 4.06
N LYS A 5 -3.45 -8.68 3.68
CA LYS A 5 -3.64 -8.25 2.29
C LYS A 5 -2.31 -7.86 1.66
N SER A 6 -2.21 -8.01 0.35
CA SER A 6 -1.13 -7.42 -0.45
C SER A 6 -1.55 -6.08 -1.07
N LEU A 7 -0.58 -5.20 -1.31
CA LEU A 7 -0.77 -3.95 -2.03
C LEU A 7 0.32 -3.83 -3.11
N ILE A 8 -0.12 -3.53 -4.33
CA ILE A 8 0.76 -3.14 -5.44
C ILE A 8 0.66 -1.64 -5.63
N ILE A 9 1.80 -0.97 -5.81
CA ILE A 9 1.88 0.44 -6.20
C ILE A 9 2.71 0.51 -7.49
N TRP A 10 2.17 1.19 -8.50
CA TRP A 10 2.89 1.50 -9.73
C TRP A 10 3.41 2.93 -9.66
N ASN A 11 4.71 3.11 -9.91
CA ASN A 11 5.34 4.42 -10.02
C ASN A 11 5.18 4.98 -11.43
N LYS A 12 5.35 6.30 -11.57
CA LYS A 12 5.26 6.99 -12.88
C LYS A 12 6.34 6.56 -13.87
N ASP A 13 7.47 6.05 -13.37
CA ASP A 13 8.57 5.54 -14.19
C ASP A 13 8.35 4.09 -14.67
N GLY A 14 7.20 3.49 -14.34
CA GLY A 14 6.86 2.11 -14.68
C GLY A 14 7.41 1.06 -13.71
N SER A 15 8.19 1.46 -12.69
CA SER A 15 8.59 0.54 -11.62
C SER A 15 7.42 0.19 -10.72
N THR A 16 7.51 -0.98 -10.08
CA THR A 16 6.44 -1.54 -9.24
C THR A 16 6.96 -1.82 -7.84
N MET A 17 6.17 -1.46 -6.83
CA MET A 17 6.40 -1.79 -5.42
C MET A 17 5.34 -2.77 -4.93
N LYS A 18 5.76 -3.79 -4.19
CA LYS A 18 4.89 -4.77 -3.54
C LYS A 18 5.03 -4.67 -2.03
N PHE A 19 3.89 -4.56 -1.35
CA PHE A 19 3.80 -4.61 0.09
C PHE A 19 2.97 -5.82 0.51
N GLU A 20 3.50 -6.58 1.45
CA GLU A 20 2.85 -7.75 2.04
C GLU A 20 2.37 -7.42 3.45
N LYS A 21 1.35 -8.14 3.91
CA LYS A 21 0.77 -7.99 5.26
C LYS A 21 0.36 -6.54 5.55
N VAL A 22 -0.32 -5.96 4.56
CA VAL A 22 -0.82 -4.59 4.61
C VAL A 22 -2.03 -4.53 5.53
N THR A 23 -1.98 -3.62 6.49
CA THR A 23 -3.06 -3.36 7.45
C THR A 23 -3.34 -1.86 7.52
N ASN A 24 -4.50 -1.49 8.07
CA ASN A 24 -4.86 -0.08 8.28
C ASN A 24 -4.79 0.77 6.99
N PHE A 25 -5.15 0.18 5.84
CA PHE A 25 -5.18 0.91 4.57
C PHE A 25 -6.24 2.00 4.61
N ARG A 26 -5.85 3.22 4.23
CA ARG A 26 -6.73 4.38 4.13
C ARG A 26 -6.47 5.10 2.83
N ASP A 27 -7.55 5.36 2.10
CA ASP A 27 -7.58 6.26 0.96
C ASP A 27 -8.17 7.59 1.42
N GLU A 28 -7.31 8.60 1.59
CA GLU A 28 -7.68 9.94 2.01
C GLU A 28 -7.82 10.83 0.77
N TRP A 29 -8.92 10.64 0.02
CA TRP A 29 -9.17 11.34 -1.25
C TRP A 29 -9.00 12.87 -1.16
N GLN A 30 -9.45 13.50 -0.07
CA GLN A 30 -9.30 14.94 0.16
C GLN A 30 -7.85 15.43 0.27
N LYS A 31 -6.92 14.54 0.68
CA LYS A 31 -5.50 14.86 0.82
C LYS A 31 -4.66 14.27 -0.30
N GLU A 32 -5.31 13.64 -1.29
CA GLU A 32 -4.68 12.97 -2.41
C GLU A 32 -3.58 12.01 -1.93
N GLN A 33 -3.92 11.19 -0.91
CA GLN A 33 -2.96 10.32 -0.24
C GLN A 33 -3.55 8.95 0.05
N ILE A 34 -2.71 7.93 -0.08
CA ILE A 34 -2.93 6.63 0.54
C ILE A 34 -1.96 6.44 1.70
N SER A 35 -2.42 5.81 2.77
CA SER A 35 -1.57 5.40 3.88
C SER A 35 -1.91 4.00 4.36
N PHE A 36 -0.90 3.30 4.83
CA PHE A 36 -1.05 1.93 5.29
C PHE A 36 0.13 1.53 6.17
N GLU A 37 -0.05 0.46 6.95
CA GLU A 37 1.03 -0.18 7.69
C GLU A 37 1.46 -1.45 6.98
N TYR A 38 2.75 -1.77 7.04
CA TYR A 38 3.31 -2.98 6.46
C TYR A 38 4.45 -3.53 7.33
N PHE A 39 4.73 -4.82 7.18
CA PHE A 39 5.89 -5.46 7.80
C PHE A 39 7.04 -5.56 6.78
N GLY A 40 8.12 -4.80 7.01
CA GLY A 40 9.26 -4.78 6.09
C GLY A 40 10.12 -6.04 6.27
N VAL A 41 9.97 -7.03 5.40
CA VAL A 41 10.63 -8.35 5.49
C VAL A 41 12.15 -8.26 5.64
N SER A 42 12.82 -7.38 4.89
CA SER A 42 14.29 -7.21 4.99
C SER A 42 14.75 -6.54 6.29
N THR A 43 13.88 -5.72 6.87
CA THR A 43 14.22 -4.90 8.05
C THR A 43 13.66 -5.45 9.35
N GLN A 44 12.72 -6.39 9.29
CA GLN A 44 11.98 -6.94 10.43
C GLN A 44 11.27 -5.87 11.29
N VAL A 45 10.85 -4.75 10.68
CA VAL A 45 10.20 -3.62 11.37
C VAL A 45 8.87 -3.27 10.71
N ARG A 46 7.85 -2.98 11.53
CA ARG A 46 6.58 -2.40 11.07
C ARG A 46 6.75 -0.91 10.81
N ARG A 47 6.25 -0.44 9.66
CA ARG A 47 6.26 0.98 9.31
C ARG A 47 4.89 1.41 8.82
N LYS A 48 4.59 2.68 9.04
CA LYS A 48 3.53 3.39 8.34
C LYS A 48 4.10 4.03 7.08
N ALA A 49 3.54 3.69 5.93
CA ALA A 49 3.82 4.32 4.65
C ALA A 49 2.75 5.35 4.32
N VAL A 50 3.15 6.41 3.62
CA VAL A 50 2.27 7.42 3.06
C VAL A 50 2.75 7.72 1.64
N PHE A 51 1.83 7.66 0.68
CA PHE A 51 2.09 8.01 -0.72
C PHE A 51 1.08 9.06 -1.15
N TYR A 52 1.55 10.10 -1.83
CA TYR A 52 0.69 11.03 -2.55
C TYR A 52 0.21 10.38 -3.84
N THR A 53 -1.10 10.30 -4.07
CA THR A 53 -1.69 9.67 -5.25
C THR A 53 -1.26 10.37 -6.53
N ASN A 54 -1.04 11.69 -6.49
CA ASN A 54 -0.50 12.47 -7.60
C ASN A 54 0.95 12.11 -7.97
N ASN A 55 1.68 11.38 -7.13
CA ASN A 55 3.08 11.00 -7.36
C ASN A 55 3.26 9.52 -7.75
N ILE A 56 2.17 8.75 -7.76
CA ILE A 56 2.16 7.35 -8.23
C ILE A 56 1.28 7.26 -9.49
N ALA A 57 1.47 6.22 -10.28
CA ALA A 57 0.61 5.95 -11.44
C ALA A 57 -0.69 5.27 -11.02
N GLY A 58 -0.66 4.50 -9.92
CA GLY A 58 -1.83 3.87 -9.33
C GLY A 58 -1.46 2.87 -8.24
N TYR A 59 -2.48 2.23 -7.67
CA TYR A 59 -2.32 1.14 -6.71
C TYR A 59 -3.46 0.11 -6.82
N ALA A 60 -3.22 -1.10 -6.33
CA ALA A 60 -4.21 -2.15 -6.21
C ALA A 60 -4.07 -2.86 -4.87
N LEU A 61 -5.09 -2.71 -4.01
CA LEU A 61 -5.21 -3.44 -2.74
C LEU A 61 -5.90 -4.77 -3.00
N GLU A 62 -5.34 -5.86 -2.47
CA GLU A 62 -5.94 -7.19 -2.56
C GLU A 62 -7.37 -7.19 -2.00
N GLN A 63 -8.28 -7.76 -2.79
CA GLN A 63 -9.67 -7.98 -2.41
C GLN A 63 -9.87 -9.47 -2.11
N GLU A 64 -10.73 -9.78 -1.15
CA GLU A 64 -11.19 -11.15 -0.96
C GLU A 64 -12.06 -11.54 -2.17
N GLU A 65 -11.91 -12.78 -2.66
CA GLU A 65 -12.84 -13.31 -3.66
C GLU A 65 -14.25 -13.31 -3.07
N ALA A 66 -15.21 -12.79 -3.84
CA ALA A 66 -16.61 -12.61 -3.46
C ALA A 66 -17.38 -13.93 -3.42
#